data_AF-A0A367MCB2-F1
#
_entry.id   AF-A0A367MCB2-F1
#
_cell.length_a   1.000
_cell.length_b   1.000
_cell.length_c   1.000
_cell.angle_alpha   90.00
_cell.angle_beta   90.00
_cell.angle_gamma   90.00
#
_symmetry.space_group_name_H-M   'P 1'
#
loop_
_entity.id
_entity.type
_entity.pdbx_description
1 polymer ?
#
loop_
_entity_poly.entity_id
_entity_poly.type
_entity_poly.pdbx_seq_one_letter_code
_entity_poly.pdbx_strand_id
1 'polypeptide(L)'
;MFILPISSDLHLELLDQPRAEELFRLVRANSEHLAPWMPWVPLTQSVDDTRRFIGEGQRLWAERRSCRCGIVESGCLVGVIDLHSYT
;
A
#
# COMPACT_ATOMS: atom_id res chain seq x y z
N MET A 1 -2.66 -8.00 -14.15
CA MET A 1 -2.00 -8.11 -12.84
C MET A 1 -0.54 -7.74 -13.04
N PHE A 2 -0.03 -6.72 -12.34
CA PHE A 2 1.36 -6.28 -12.42
C PHE A 2 2.11 -6.85 -11.22
N ILE A 3 3.22 -7.55 -11.48
CA ILE A 3 4.13 -8.09 -10.47
C ILE A 3 5.56 -7.78 -10.94
N LEU A 4 6.38 -7.22 -10.05
CA LEU A 4 7.80 -7.01 -10.25
C LEU A 4 8.57 -7.86 -9.23
N PRO A 5 9.15 -9.00 -9.64
CA PRO A 5 9.97 -9.83 -8.75
C PRO A 5 11.25 -9.10 -8.35
N ILE A 6 11.63 -9.19 -7.08
CA ILE A 6 12.87 -8.62 -6.51
C ILE A 6 13.84 -9.74 -6.10
N SER A 7 13.33 -10.79 -5.44
CA SER A 7 14.07 -12.01 -5.08
C SER A 7 13.17 -13.25 -5.26
N SER A 8 13.60 -14.41 -4.73
CA SER A 8 12.82 -15.65 -4.72
C SER A 8 11.52 -15.58 -3.91
N ASP A 9 11.46 -14.71 -2.92
CA ASP A 9 10.38 -14.58 -1.95
C ASP A 9 9.84 -13.16 -1.79
N LEU A 10 10.49 -12.16 -2.41
CA LEU A 10 10.10 -10.75 -2.39
C LEU A 10 9.67 -10.28 -3.78
N HIS A 11 8.50 -9.68 -3.87
CA HIS A 11 8.03 -8.99 -5.06
C HIS A 11 7.25 -7.71 -4.74
N LEU A 12 7.12 -6.85 -5.73
CA LEU A 12 6.17 -5.76 -5.72
C LEU A 12 4.94 -6.15 -6.53
N GLU A 13 3.75 -5.87 -6.03
CA GLU A 13 2.51 -6.00 -6.79
C GLU A 13 1.70 -4.71 -6.70
N LEU A 14 0.96 -4.36 -7.75
CA LEU A 14 0.04 -3.22 -7.66
C LEU A 14 -0.95 -3.46 -6.52
N LEU A 15 -1.07 -2.46 -5.65
CA LEU A 15 -1.94 -2.57 -4.49
C LEU A 15 -3.41 -2.60 -4.93
N ASP A 16 -4.17 -3.59 -4.46
CA ASP A 16 -5.55 -3.85 -4.88
C ASP A 16 -6.47 -4.12 -3.66
N GLN A 17 -7.78 -4.00 -3.87
CA GLN A 17 -8.83 -4.09 -2.85
C GLN A 17 -8.74 -5.35 -1.96
N PRO A 18 -8.40 -6.55 -2.47
CA PRO A 18 -8.25 -7.73 -1.62
C PRO A 18 -7.18 -7.59 -0.53
N ARG A 19 -6.19 -6.71 -0.69
CA ARG A 19 -5.14 -6.43 0.30
C ARG A 19 -5.56 -5.42 1.36
N ALA A 20 -6.75 -4.80 1.27
CA ALA A 20 -7.16 -3.71 2.15
C ALA A 20 -7.17 -4.10 3.64
N GLU A 21 -7.68 -5.28 3.97
CA GLU A 21 -7.72 -5.76 5.37
C GLU A 21 -6.33 -6.10 5.91
N GLU A 22 -5.46 -6.65 5.07
CA GLU A 22 -4.08 -6.96 5.42
C GLU A 22 -3.28 -5.67 5.66
N LEU A 23 -3.40 -4.70 4.75
CA LEU A 23 -2.74 -3.40 4.88
C LEU A 23 -3.25 -2.62 6.10
N PHE A 24 -4.57 -2.60 6.33
CA PHE A 24 -5.12 -1.93 7.51
C PHE A 24 -4.55 -2.52 8.79
N ARG A 25 -4.53 -3.86 8.92
CA ARG A 25 -3.93 -4.54 10.09
C ARG A 25 -2.46 -4.20 10.25
N LEU A 26 -1.69 -4.17 9.15
CA LEU A 26 -0.27 -3.81 9.18
C LEU A 26 -0.05 -2.38 9.67
N VAL A 27 -0.83 -1.42 9.16
CA VAL A 27 -0.77 -0.01 9.59
C VAL A 27 -1.15 0.12 11.07
N ARG A 28 -2.24 -0.53 11.51
CA ARG A 28 -2.68 -0.46 12.90
C ARG A 28 -1.64 -1.05 13.85
N ALA A 29 -1.05 -2.19 13.50
CA ALA A 29 -0.01 -2.85 14.30
C ALA A 29 1.26 -1.99 14.45
N ASN A 30 1.55 -1.11 13.47
CA ASN A 30 2.73 -0.23 13.49
C ASN A 30 2.37 1.24 13.76
N SER A 31 1.14 1.55 14.17
CA SER A 31 0.62 2.92 14.20
C SER A 31 1.39 3.83 15.16
N GLU A 32 1.78 3.34 16.34
CA GLU A 32 2.59 4.10 17.30
C GLU A 32 3.95 4.48 16.73
N HIS A 33 4.57 3.54 15.99
CA HIS A 33 5.83 3.80 15.32
C HIS A 33 5.63 4.75 14.15
N LEU A 34 4.61 4.58 13.31
CA LEU A 34 4.43 5.41 12.10
C LEU A 34 3.95 6.84 12.40
N ALA A 35 3.14 7.05 13.44
CA ALA A 35 2.45 8.32 13.71
C ALA A 35 3.35 9.57 13.78
N PRO A 36 4.58 9.53 14.34
CA PRO A 36 5.48 10.70 14.37
C PRO A 36 5.92 11.17 12.99
N TRP A 37 5.94 10.28 11.99
CA TRP A 37 6.43 10.58 10.63
C TRP A 37 5.31 10.67 9.59
N MET A 38 4.17 10.02 9.86
CA MET A 38 3.10 9.82 8.91
C MET A 38 1.78 10.41 9.43
N PRO A 39 1.43 11.65 9.05
CA PRO A 39 0.27 12.36 9.62
C PRO A 39 -1.09 11.73 9.26
N TRP A 40 -1.13 10.83 8.28
CA TRP A 40 -2.33 10.10 7.86
C TRP A 40 -2.67 8.90 8.76
N VAL A 41 -1.72 8.43 9.58
CA VAL A 41 -1.90 7.26 10.47
C VAL A 41 -3.07 7.45 11.46
N PRO A 42 -3.17 8.56 12.23
CA PRO A 42 -4.31 8.77 13.14
C PRO A 42 -5.65 8.92 12.41
N LEU A 43 -5.63 9.24 11.11
CA LEU A 43 -6.83 9.36 10.26
C LEU A 43 -7.28 8.01 9.70
N THR A 44 -6.44 6.97 9.75
CA THR A 44 -6.75 5.63 9.25
C THR A 44 -7.39 4.81 10.38
N GLN A 45 -8.72 4.90 10.50
CA GLN A 45 -9.47 4.35 11.64
C GLN A 45 -10.24 3.08 11.27
N SER A 46 -10.44 2.83 9.98
CA SER A 46 -11.19 1.68 9.46
C SER A 46 -10.53 1.06 8.22
N VAL A 47 -10.93 -0.17 7.90
CA VAL A 47 -10.56 -0.82 6.64
C VAL A 47 -11.07 0.01 5.45
N ASP A 48 -12.20 0.70 5.57
CA ASP A 48 -12.75 1.54 4.50
C ASP A 48 -11.86 2.73 4.16
N ASP A 49 -11.14 3.30 5.13
CA ASP A 49 -10.14 4.34 4.87
C ASP A 49 -8.99 3.79 4.03
N THR A 50 -8.59 2.55 4.30
CA THR A 50 -7.57 1.84 3.52
C THR A 50 -8.07 1.49 2.12
N ARG A 51 -9.35 1.08 1.97
CA ARG A 51 -9.98 0.84 0.66
C ARG A 51 -10.02 2.10 -0.20
N ARG A 52 -10.33 3.26 0.40
CA ARG A 52 -10.28 4.58 -0.27
C ARG A 52 -8.87 4.91 -0.73
N PHE A 53 -7.87 4.71 0.14
CA PHE A 53 -6.46 4.90 -0.20
C PHE A 53 -6.03 4.03 -1.39
N ILE A 54 -6.41 2.76 -1.41
CA ILE A 54 -6.14 1.84 -2.52
C ILE A 54 -6.86 2.28 -3.79
N GLY A 55 -8.15 2.58 -3.71
CA GLY A 55 -8.95 2.99 -4.86
C GLY A 55 -8.42 4.25 -5.55
N GLU A 56 -7.95 5.22 -4.76
CA GLU A 56 -7.31 6.42 -5.31
C GLU A 56 -5.98 6.08 -6.00
N GLY A 57 -5.17 5.18 -5.42
CA GLY A 57 -3.96 4.68 -6.07
C GLY A 57 -4.24 3.97 -7.40
N GLN A 58 -5.31 3.17 -7.48
CA GLN A 58 -5.74 2.49 -8.71
C GLN A 58 -6.19 3.49 -9.79
N ARG A 59 -6.92 4.54 -9.40
CA ARG A 59 -7.32 5.64 -10.30
C ARG A 59 -6.09 6.36 -10.86
N LEU A 60 -5.14 6.74 -10.00
CA LEU A 60 -3.92 7.44 -10.41
C LEU A 60 -2.99 6.57 -11.26
N TRP A 61 -2.95 5.26 -11.01
CA TRP A 61 -2.26 4.31 -11.89
C TRP A 61 -2.88 4.26 -13.28
N ALA A 62 -4.21 4.18 -13.38
CA ALA A 62 -4.92 4.20 -14.67
C ALA A 62 -4.65 5.51 -15.46
N GLU A 63 -4.46 6.61 -14.75
CA GLU A 63 -4.08 7.92 -15.31
C GLU A 63 -2.58 8.07 -15.60
N ARG A 64 -1.75 7.06 -15.29
CA ARG A 64 -0.28 7.08 -15.41
C ARG A 64 0.38 8.21 -14.60
N ARG A 65 -0.14 8.49 -13.41
CA ARG A 65 0.30 9.59 -12.54
C ARG A 65 1.03 9.14 -11.28
N SER A 66 0.80 7.93 -10.83
CA SER A 66 1.50 7.31 -9.71
C SER A 66 1.58 5.81 -9.91
N CYS A 67 2.44 5.16 -9.13
CA CYS A 67 2.52 3.70 -9.07
C CYS A 67 2.67 3.30 -7.61
N ARG A 68 1.59 2.78 -7.02
CA ARG A 68 1.58 2.30 -5.65
C ARG A 68 1.58 0.78 -5.62
N CYS A 69 2.61 0.22 -5.02
CA CYS A 69 2.79 -1.21 -4.91
C CYS A 69 2.81 -1.64 -3.45
N GLY A 70 2.21 -2.79 -3.19
CA GLY A 70 2.50 -3.57 -1.99
C GLY A 70 3.88 -4.21 -2.12
N ILE A 71 4.64 -4.21 -1.03
CA ILE A 71 5.85 -5.00 -0.87
C ILE A 71 5.40 -6.33 -0.26
N VAL A 72 5.59 -7.42 -0.98
CA VAL A 72 5.11 -8.75 -0.56
C VAL A 72 6.30 -9.67 -0.38
N GLU A 73 6.45 -10.20 0.82
CA GLU A 73 7.48 -11.16 1.19
C GLU A 73 6.83 -12.46 1.66
N SER A 74 7.21 -13.59 1.07
CA SER A 74 6.65 -14.92 1.37
C SER A 74 5.11 -14.97 1.33
N GLY A 75 4.49 -14.17 0.44
CA GLY A 75 3.03 -14.06 0.26
C GLY A 75 2.32 -13.07 1.18
N CYS A 76 3.02 -12.54 2.19
CA CYS A 76 2.49 -11.57 3.14
C CYS A 76 2.84 -10.14 2.72
N LEU A 77 1.89 -9.22 2.85
CA LEU A 77 2.12 -7.80 2.66
C LEU A 77 2.91 -7.25 3.85
N VAL A 78 4.13 -6.76 3.59
CA VAL A 78 5.04 -6.24 4.62
C VAL A 78 5.23 -4.73 4.55
N GLY A 79 4.73 -4.09 3.49
CA GLY A 79 4.81 -2.65 3.34
C GLY A 79 4.19 -2.14 2.05
N VAL A 80 4.34 -0.84 1.82
CA VAL A 80 3.89 -0.17 0.60
C VAL A 80 5.02 0.73 0.11
N ILE A 81 5.23 0.76 -1.19
CA ILE A 81 6.09 1.71 -1.88
C ILE A 81 5.26 2.46 -2.92
N ASP A 82 5.44 3.77 -3.01
CA ASP A 82 4.71 4.62 -3.94
C ASP A 82 5.68 5.51 -4.72
N LEU A 83 5.51 5.56 -6.03
CA LEU A 83 6.14 6.57 -6.86
C LEU A 83 5.21 7.78 -6.93
N HIS A 84 5.46 8.75 -6.05
CA HIS A 84 4.73 10.01 -6.00
C HIS A 84 5.16 10.90 -7.18
N SER A 85 4.29 11.04 -8.17
CA SER A 85 4.47 11.91 -9.35
C SER A 85 5.79 11.72 -10.10
N TYR A 86 5.76 11.02 -11.22
CA TYR A 86 6.78 11.18 -12.25
C TYR A 86 6.24 12.18 -13.30
N THR A 87 7.10 13.10 -13.72
CA THR A 87 6.85 14.04 -14.84
C THR A 87 7.49 13.49 -16.09
#